data_AF-N1UTL8-F1
#
_entry.id   AF-N1UTL8-F1
#
_cell.length_a   1.000
_cell.length_b   1.000
_cell.length_c   1.000
_cell.angle_alpha   90.00
_cell.angle_beta   90.00
_cell.angle_gamma   90.00
#
_symmetry.space_group_name_H-M   'P 1'
#
loop_
_entity.id
_entity.type
_entity.pdbx_description
1 polymer ?
#
loop_
_entity_poly.entity_id
_entity_poly.type
_entity_poly.pdbx_seq_one_letter_code
_entity_poly.pdbx_strand_id
1 'polypeptide(L)'
;MDRFFIRLFFPTAILGGILLTLGTHGVDQMFVQRILACRSESDAQKAMISSGIFVFFQFVLFLSIGVLLYFYYKDPSIPKDKVFSKFILEEVPSPITGFLLAAILASAMSTLSSSINSLSLTTKVDLKIEQFGSGTLSLFWGMILLLSSLLPLFLTTGKKGLVELGLSISSYTVGPIISIFLSGRIQSFYYMQKLKDSFASLAIGLTPILTLIFGKWTGSSFTLLVPFGIGTCLLLGFSLLQIQNRLTSQK
;
A
#
# COMPACT_ATOMS: atom_id res chain seq x y z
N MET A 1 16.04 22.23 8.99
CA MET A 1 15.02 21.28 9.49
C MET A 1 15.04 21.32 10.99
N ASP A 2 13.99 21.81 11.63
CA ASP A 2 13.97 22.10 13.06
C ASP A 2 13.99 20.80 13.89
N ARG A 3 14.74 20.81 15.00
CA ARG A 3 14.89 19.66 15.91
C ARG A 3 13.54 19.14 16.46
N PHE A 4 12.50 19.97 16.48
CA PHE A 4 11.13 19.60 16.84
C PHE A 4 10.50 18.65 15.81
N PHE A 5 10.71 18.91 14.51
CA PHE A 5 10.18 18.11 13.42
C PHE A 5 10.77 16.69 13.43
N ILE A 6 12.08 16.57 13.69
CA ILE A 6 12.76 15.26 13.79
C ILE A 6 12.24 14.42 14.97
N ARG A 7 11.94 15.05 16.12
CA ARG A 7 11.43 14.36 17.32
C ARG A 7 10.02 13.82 17.16
N LEU A 8 9.14 14.52 16.42
CA LEU A 8 7.78 14.04 16.15
C LEU A 8 7.74 13.07 14.97
N PHE A 9 8.59 13.28 13.97
CA PHE A 9 8.62 12.50 12.74
C PHE A 9 9.17 11.08 12.97
N PHE A 10 10.16 10.90 13.84
CA PHE A 10 10.79 9.59 14.02
C PHE A 10 9.84 8.54 14.66
N PRO A 11 9.14 8.81 15.77
CA PRO A 11 8.18 7.85 16.33
C PRO A 11 6.99 7.60 15.40
N THR A 12 6.51 8.63 14.73
CA THR A 12 5.38 8.50 13.78
C THR A 12 5.78 7.74 12.53
N ALA A 13 7.02 7.86 12.07
CA ALA A 13 7.58 7.05 10.99
C ALA A 13 7.72 5.57 11.37
N ILE A 14 8.17 5.27 12.59
CA ILE A 14 8.23 3.88 13.09
C ILE A 14 6.83 3.29 13.17
N LEU A 15 5.89 3.99 13.82
CA LEU A 15 4.52 3.51 13.98
C LEU A 15 3.83 3.33 12.61
N GLY A 16 3.93 4.34 11.75
CA GLY A 16 3.38 4.28 10.39
C GLY A 16 4.01 3.16 9.56
N GLY A 17 5.32 2.94 9.69
CA GLY A 17 6.05 1.85 9.05
C GLY A 17 5.54 0.48 9.52
N ILE A 18 5.44 0.25 10.83
CA ILE A 18 4.91 -1.00 11.40
C ILE A 18 3.51 -1.29 10.88
N LEU A 19 2.62 -0.29 10.91
CA LEU A 19 1.24 -0.44 10.46
C LEU A 19 1.16 -0.66 8.95
N LEU A 20 1.98 0.03 8.15
CA LEU A 20 2.03 -0.17 6.70
C LEU A 20 2.60 -1.55 6.34
N THR A 21 3.61 -2.03 7.07
CA THR A 21 4.12 -3.40 6.92
C THR A 21 3.06 -4.43 7.30
N LEU A 22 2.32 -4.22 8.40
CA LEU A 22 1.18 -5.06 8.75
C LEU A 22 0.11 -5.06 7.64
N GLY A 23 -0.16 -3.90 7.05
CA GLY A 23 -1.03 -3.76 5.89
C GLY A 23 -0.59 -4.61 4.70
N THR A 24 0.64 -4.36 4.23
CA THR A 24 1.19 -4.95 3.01
C THR A 24 1.58 -6.42 3.13
N HIS A 25 1.92 -6.91 4.32
CA HIS A 25 2.37 -8.29 4.52
C HIS A 25 1.38 -9.14 5.34
N GLY A 26 0.49 -8.51 6.12
CA GLY A 26 -0.46 -9.24 6.96
C GLY A 26 -1.84 -9.40 6.34
N VAL A 27 -2.29 -8.40 5.56
CA VAL A 27 -3.69 -8.34 5.07
C VAL A 27 -3.82 -8.10 3.57
N ASP A 28 -2.74 -7.75 2.88
CA ASP A 28 -2.73 -7.61 1.43
C ASP A 28 -2.83 -8.99 0.75
N GLN A 29 -3.81 -9.11 -0.14
CA GLN A 29 -4.06 -10.35 -0.87
C GLN A 29 -2.86 -10.84 -1.68
N MET A 30 -2.05 -9.93 -2.27
CA MET A 30 -0.87 -10.33 -3.02
C MET A 30 0.13 -11.11 -2.16
N PHE A 31 0.26 -10.72 -0.89
CA PHE A 31 1.18 -11.38 0.03
C PHE A 31 0.54 -12.61 0.65
N VAL A 32 -0.73 -12.53 1.07
CA VAL A 32 -1.49 -13.66 1.63
C VAL A 32 -1.46 -14.86 0.68
N GLN A 33 -1.68 -14.64 -0.62
CA GLN A 33 -1.61 -15.72 -1.63
C GLN A 33 -0.24 -16.42 -1.66
N ARG A 34 0.86 -15.66 -1.52
CA ARG A 34 2.21 -16.22 -1.51
C ARG A 34 2.49 -17.06 -0.28
N ILE A 35 2.01 -16.61 0.89
CA ILE A 35 2.14 -17.38 2.13
C ILE A 35 1.32 -18.67 2.06
N LEU A 36 0.09 -18.61 1.56
CA LEU A 36 -0.79 -19.79 1.44
C LEU A 36 -0.29 -20.83 0.42
N ALA A 37 0.59 -20.43 -0.51
CA ALA A 37 1.26 -21.34 -1.44
C ALA A 37 2.46 -22.08 -0.82
N CYS A 38 2.86 -21.75 0.41
CA CYS A 38 3.93 -22.46 1.12
C CYS A 38 3.47 -23.86 1.55
N ARG A 39 4.42 -24.81 1.60
CA ARG A 39 4.13 -26.22 1.91
C ARG A 39 3.72 -26.45 3.36
N SER A 40 4.20 -25.60 4.26
CA SER A 40 3.96 -25.69 5.69
C SER A 40 3.91 -24.30 6.32
N GLU A 41 3.31 -24.20 7.51
CA GLU A 41 3.31 -22.95 8.30
C GLU A 41 4.73 -22.49 8.63
N SER A 42 5.65 -23.41 8.93
CA SER A 42 7.05 -23.07 9.20
C SER A 42 7.73 -22.44 7.99
N ASP A 43 7.47 -22.94 6.78
CA ASP A 43 8.02 -22.38 5.54
C ASP A 43 7.44 -20.99 5.26
N ALA A 44 6.13 -20.81 5.50
CA ALA A 44 5.45 -19.53 5.43
C ALA A 44 6.07 -18.48 6.37
N GLN A 45 6.31 -18.84 7.63
CA GLN A 45 6.95 -17.96 8.62
C GLN A 45 8.38 -17.60 8.22
N LYS A 46 9.17 -18.59 7.76
CA LYS A 46 10.54 -18.35 7.27
C LYS A 46 10.53 -17.44 6.06
N ALA A 47 9.63 -17.64 5.10
CA ALA A 47 9.49 -16.79 3.93
C ALA A 47 9.20 -15.34 4.33
N MET A 48 8.26 -15.12 5.26
CA MET A 48 7.89 -13.80 5.74
C MET A 48 9.02 -13.08 6.50
N ILE A 49 9.77 -13.80 7.35
CA ILE A 49 10.93 -13.22 8.05
C ILE A 49 12.05 -12.92 7.05
N SER A 50 12.33 -13.85 6.14
CA SER A 50 13.37 -13.67 5.12
C SER A 50 13.07 -12.48 4.21
N SER A 51 11.81 -12.25 3.83
CA SER A 51 11.44 -11.12 2.98
C SER A 51 11.72 -9.80 3.68
N GLY A 52 11.45 -9.70 4.99
CA GLY A 52 11.81 -8.52 5.79
C GLY A 52 13.31 -8.24 5.78
N ILE A 53 14.14 -9.28 5.93
CA ILE A 53 15.61 -9.16 5.87
C ILE A 53 16.07 -8.69 4.49
N PHE A 54 15.58 -9.31 3.41
CA PHE A 54 15.93 -8.90 2.04
C PHE A 54 15.50 -7.47 1.73
N VAL A 55 14.30 -7.08 2.15
CA VAL A 55 13.78 -5.72 2.00
C VAL A 55 14.68 -4.71 2.72
N PHE A 56 15.14 -5.02 3.94
CA PHE A 56 16.07 -4.15 4.66
C PHE A 56 17.36 -3.89 3.87
N PHE A 57 18.01 -4.95 3.38
CA PHE A 57 19.23 -4.81 2.56
C PHE A 57 18.96 -4.06 1.25
N GLN A 58 17.81 -4.31 0.61
CA GLN A 58 17.39 -3.60 -0.59
C GLN A 58 17.23 -2.09 -0.33
N PHE A 59 16.61 -1.69 0.79
CA PHE A 59 16.50 -0.28 1.16
C PHE A 59 17.86 0.36 1.40
N VAL A 60 18.75 -0.30 2.13
CA VAL A 60 20.12 0.19 2.37
C VAL A 60 20.86 0.40 1.04
N LEU A 61 20.75 -0.56 0.12
CA LEU A 61 21.35 -0.48 -1.21
C LEU A 61 20.80 0.72 -2.00
N PHE A 62 19.48 0.84 -2.16
CA PHE A 62 18.90 1.93 -2.97
C PHE A 62 19.12 3.31 -2.36
N LEU A 63 19.08 3.44 -1.03
CA LEU A 63 19.40 4.70 -0.36
C LEU A 63 20.87 5.08 -0.56
N SER A 64 21.78 4.11 -0.47
CA SER A 64 23.21 4.34 -0.71
C SER A 64 23.47 4.79 -2.16
N ILE A 65 22.85 4.12 -3.14
CA ILE A 65 22.90 4.55 -4.54
C ILE A 65 22.35 5.97 -4.69
N GLY A 66 21.22 6.29 -4.07
CA GLY A 66 20.64 7.64 -4.12
C GLY A 66 21.59 8.72 -3.59
N VAL A 67 22.30 8.45 -2.49
CA VAL A 67 23.32 9.36 -1.94
C VAL A 67 24.51 9.51 -2.89
N LEU A 68 25.01 8.41 -3.47
CA LEU A 68 26.11 8.45 -4.43
C LEU A 68 25.75 9.26 -5.68
N LEU A 69 24.56 9.05 -6.23
CA LEU A 69 24.07 9.79 -7.40
C LEU A 69 23.88 11.28 -7.12
N TYR A 70 23.46 11.63 -5.91
CA TYR A 70 23.38 13.02 -5.48
C TYR A 70 24.75 13.71 -5.55
N PHE A 71 25.81 13.03 -5.06
CA PHE A 71 27.18 13.55 -5.16
C PHE A 71 27.78 13.47 -6.56
N TYR A 72 27.35 12.53 -7.40
CA TYR A 72 27.82 12.37 -8.77
C TYR A 72 27.33 13.51 -9.67
N TYR A 73 26.01 13.71 -9.75
CA TYR A 73 25.45 14.71 -10.67
C TYR A 73 25.56 16.14 -10.16
N LYS A 74 25.39 16.37 -8.84
CA LYS A 74 25.35 17.71 -8.20
C LYS A 74 24.40 18.72 -8.86
N ASP A 75 23.51 18.26 -9.74
CA ASP A 75 22.60 19.08 -10.51
C ASP A 75 21.18 18.94 -9.94
N PRO A 76 20.65 19.98 -9.27
CA PRO A 76 19.31 19.94 -8.70
C PRO A 76 18.20 20.04 -9.75
N SER A 77 18.52 20.31 -11.02
CA SER A 77 17.52 20.40 -12.10
C SER A 77 17.02 19.02 -12.55
N ILE A 78 17.78 17.96 -12.31
CA ILE A 78 17.40 16.59 -12.67
C ILE A 78 16.26 16.14 -11.73
N PRO A 79 15.10 15.71 -12.28
CA PRO A 79 14.01 15.19 -11.45
C PRO A 79 14.49 13.99 -10.63
N LYS A 80 14.22 14.01 -9.33
CA LYS A 80 14.71 13.01 -8.36
C LYS A 80 14.40 11.56 -8.78
N ASP A 81 13.22 11.32 -9.33
CA ASP A 81 12.78 9.99 -9.77
C ASP A 81 13.46 9.51 -11.06
N LYS A 82 14.15 10.40 -11.80
CA LYS A 82 14.81 10.09 -13.07
C LYS A 82 16.32 9.94 -12.96
N VAL A 83 16.93 10.36 -11.85
CA VAL A 83 18.40 10.37 -11.68
C VAL A 83 18.99 8.96 -11.86
N PHE A 84 18.36 7.94 -11.28
CA PHE A 84 18.84 6.57 -11.40
C PHE A 84 18.74 6.02 -12.83
N SER A 85 17.61 6.25 -13.51
CA SER A 85 17.44 5.83 -14.90
C SER A 85 18.39 6.57 -15.85
N LYS A 86 18.64 7.87 -15.59
CA LYS A 86 19.62 8.66 -16.34
C LYS A 86 21.02 8.06 -16.22
N PHE A 87 21.44 7.71 -15.01
CA PHE A 87 22.73 7.06 -14.76
C PHE A 87 22.87 5.74 -15.51
N ILE A 88 21.83 4.89 -15.49
CA ILE A 88 21.85 3.60 -16.21
C ILE A 88 22.03 3.81 -17.70
N LEU A 89 21.39 4.82 -18.29
CA LEU A 89 21.41 5.05 -19.73
C LEU A 89 22.69 5.75 -20.22
N GLU A 90 23.24 6.65 -19.42
CA GLU A 90 24.38 7.50 -19.83
C GLU A 90 25.74 6.95 -19.38
N GLU A 91 25.82 6.32 -18.21
CA GLU A 91 27.11 6.02 -17.56
C GLU A 91 27.44 4.53 -17.50
N VAL A 92 26.44 3.65 -17.59
CA VAL A 92 26.67 2.20 -17.55
C VAL A 92 27.07 1.71 -18.95
N PRO A 93 28.20 1.01 -19.10
CA PRO A 93 28.63 0.50 -20.39
C PRO A 93 27.78 -0.70 -20.84
N SER A 94 27.58 -0.80 -22.16
CA SER A 94 27.04 -2.01 -22.79
C SER A 94 28.01 -3.19 -22.57
N PRO A 95 27.54 -4.40 -22.20
CA PRO A 95 26.16 -4.91 -22.21
C PRO A 95 25.40 -4.81 -20.87
N ILE A 96 26.01 -4.28 -19.81
CA ILE A 96 25.45 -4.28 -18.44
C ILE A 96 24.13 -3.50 -18.39
N THR A 97 24.03 -2.41 -19.15
CA THR A 97 22.81 -1.61 -19.30
C THR A 97 21.62 -2.46 -19.74
N GLY A 98 21.81 -3.35 -20.71
CA GLY A 98 20.75 -4.26 -21.19
C GLY A 98 20.29 -5.23 -20.10
N PHE A 99 21.23 -5.78 -19.34
CA PHE A 99 20.91 -6.67 -18.21
C PHE A 99 20.14 -5.94 -17.11
N LEU A 100 20.55 -4.71 -16.76
CA LEU A 100 19.86 -3.90 -15.75
C LEU A 100 18.43 -3.55 -16.18
N LEU A 101 18.24 -3.14 -17.44
CA LEU A 101 16.91 -2.85 -17.98
C LEU A 101 16.02 -4.10 -17.97
N ALA A 102 16.56 -5.25 -18.37
CA ALA A 102 15.84 -6.51 -18.31
C ALA A 102 15.44 -6.88 -16.86
N ALA A 103 16.34 -6.70 -15.89
CA ALA A 103 16.06 -6.97 -14.48
C ALA A 103 14.96 -6.05 -13.91
N ILE A 104 14.99 -4.76 -14.25
CA ILE A 104 13.96 -3.79 -13.84
C ILE A 104 12.60 -4.17 -14.42
N LEU A 105 12.56 -4.50 -15.72
CA LEU A 105 11.33 -4.94 -16.39
C LEU A 105 10.80 -6.24 -15.80
N ALA A 106 11.66 -7.23 -15.55
CA ALA A 106 11.28 -8.49 -14.91
C ALA A 106 10.70 -8.27 -13.50
N SER A 107 11.32 -7.38 -12.72
CA SER A 107 10.82 -7.01 -11.39
C SER A 107 9.44 -6.34 -11.47
N ALA A 108 9.24 -5.40 -12.41
CA ALA A 108 7.95 -4.74 -12.60
C ALA A 108 6.85 -5.73 -13.05
N MET A 109 7.18 -6.64 -13.97
CA MET A 109 6.26 -7.68 -14.46
C MET A 109 5.86 -8.67 -13.35
N SER A 110 6.78 -9.02 -12.44
CA SER A 110 6.48 -9.90 -11.30
C SER A 110 5.42 -9.32 -10.36
N THR A 111 5.55 -8.03 -10.02
CA THR A 111 4.55 -7.32 -9.20
C THR A 111 3.23 -7.16 -9.95
N LEU A 112 3.28 -6.71 -11.21
CA LEU A 112 2.08 -6.50 -12.03
C LEU A 112 1.26 -7.79 -12.20
N SER A 113 1.92 -8.91 -12.48
CA SER A 113 1.28 -10.22 -12.59
C SER A 113 0.61 -10.63 -11.27
N SER A 114 1.28 -10.41 -10.13
CA SER A 114 0.73 -10.70 -8.81
C SER A 114 -0.49 -9.82 -8.49
N SER A 115 -0.46 -8.54 -8.87
CA SER A 115 -1.60 -7.61 -8.70
C SER A 115 -2.79 -8.04 -9.55
N ILE A 116 -2.58 -8.39 -10.82
CA ILE A 116 -3.66 -8.88 -11.71
C ILE A 116 -4.28 -10.16 -11.16
N ASN A 117 -3.47 -11.11 -10.72
CA ASN A 117 -3.96 -12.36 -10.13
C ASN A 117 -4.76 -12.11 -8.85
N SER A 118 -4.30 -11.21 -7.99
CA SER A 118 -4.97 -10.86 -6.75
C SER A 118 -6.33 -10.20 -7.00
N LEU A 119 -6.36 -9.21 -7.89
CA LEU A 119 -7.60 -8.52 -8.28
C LEU A 119 -8.60 -9.47 -8.95
N SER A 120 -8.14 -10.36 -9.84
CA SER A 120 -8.98 -11.37 -10.46
C SER A 120 -9.56 -12.35 -9.43
N LEU A 121 -8.75 -12.77 -8.43
CA LEU A 121 -9.21 -13.71 -7.42
C LEU A 121 -10.23 -13.07 -6.48
N THR A 122 -9.96 -11.86 -5.97
CA THR A 122 -10.91 -11.17 -5.07
C THR A 122 -12.21 -10.83 -5.79
N THR A 123 -12.15 -10.42 -7.06
CA THR A 123 -13.36 -10.18 -7.86
C THR A 123 -14.19 -11.45 -8.06
N LYS A 124 -13.53 -12.58 -8.30
CA LYS A 124 -14.24 -13.85 -8.52
C LYS A 124 -14.81 -14.43 -7.23
N VAL A 125 -13.97 -14.54 -6.20
CA VAL A 125 -14.27 -15.24 -4.94
C VAL A 125 -15.06 -14.35 -3.99
N ASP A 126 -14.61 -13.12 -3.76
CA ASP A 126 -15.19 -12.24 -2.74
C ASP A 126 -16.45 -11.54 -3.25
N LEU A 127 -16.47 -11.12 -4.53
CA LEU A 127 -17.67 -10.54 -5.16
C LEU A 127 -18.60 -11.59 -5.81
N LYS A 128 -18.24 -12.88 -5.75
CA LYS A 128 -19.02 -14.01 -6.28
C LYS A 128 -19.41 -13.85 -7.76
N ILE A 129 -18.54 -13.25 -8.57
CA ILE A 129 -18.76 -13.09 -10.01
C ILE A 129 -18.29 -14.38 -10.72
N GLU A 130 -19.14 -15.41 -10.68
CA GLU A 130 -18.83 -16.75 -11.20
C GLU A 130 -18.92 -16.84 -12.73
N GLN A 131 -19.65 -15.92 -13.36
CA GLN A 131 -19.92 -15.91 -14.80
C GLN A 131 -18.66 -15.70 -15.67
N PHE A 132 -17.57 -15.17 -15.11
CA PHE A 132 -16.33 -14.92 -15.85
C PHE A 132 -15.20 -15.85 -15.40
N GLY A 133 -14.46 -16.39 -16.36
CA GLY A 133 -13.24 -17.14 -16.10
C GLY A 133 -12.14 -16.28 -15.49
N SER A 134 -11.18 -16.91 -14.81
CA SER A 134 -10.02 -16.22 -14.21
C SER A 134 -9.17 -15.50 -15.27
N GLY A 135 -9.04 -16.07 -16.48
CA GLY A 135 -8.35 -15.42 -17.60
C GLY A 135 -9.04 -14.13 -18.05
N THR A 136 -10.36 -14.14 -18.18
CA THR A 136 -11.15 -12.96 -18.59
C THR A 136 -11.05 -11.84 -17.55
N LEU A 137 -11.17 -12.18 -16.26
CA LEU A 137 -11.02 -11.21 -15.17
C LEU A 137 -9.59 -10.66 -15.09
N SER A 138 -8.58 -11.49 -15.35
CA SER A 138 -7.18 -11.05 -15.42
C SER A 138 -6.96 -10.06 -16.56
N LEU A 139 -7.55 -10.31 -17.74
CA LEU A 139 -7.51 -9.38 -18.87
C LEU A 139 -8.24 -8.07 -18.55
N PHE A 140 -9.42 -8.15 -17.93
CA PHE A 140 -10.20 -6.97 -17.51
C PHE A 140 -9.39 -6.07 -16.57
N TRP A 141 -8.81 -6.63 -15.51
CA TRP A 141 -7.97 -5.87 -14.59
C TRP A 141 -6.66 -5.40 -15.23
N GLY A 142 -6.05 -6.20 -16.10
CA GLY A 142 -4.88 -5.79 -16.87
C GLY A 142 -5.16 -4.56 -17.72
N MET A 143 -6.31 -4.52 -18.42
CA MET A 143 -6.74 -3.36 -19.20
C MET A 143 -7.02 -2.15 -18.33
N ILE A 144 -7.70 -2.32 -17.19
CA ILE A 144 -7.92 -1.22 -16.23
C ILE A 144 -6.59 -0.64 -15.75
N LEU A 145 -5.64 -1.48 -15.36
CA LEU A 145 -4.32 -1.04 -14.90
C LEU A 145 -3.55 -0.30 -16.01
N LEU A 146 -3.59 -0.82 -17.25
CA LEU A 146 -2.99 -0.15 -18.41
C LEU A 146 -3.61 1.23 -18.65
N LEU A 147 -4.94 1.33 -18.66
CA LEU A 147 -5.65 2.60 -18.82
C LEU A 147 -5.35 3.57 -17.66
N SER A 148 -5.28 3.06 -16.42
CA SER A 148 -4.95 3.86 -15.24
C SER A 148 -3.53 4.44 -15.29
N SER A 149 -2.59 3.74 -15.94
CA SER A 149 -1.22 4.23 -16.16
C SER A 149 -1.16 5.44 -17.08
N LEU A 150 -2.20 5.73 -17.86
CA LEU A 150 -2.28 6.91 -18.72
C LEU A 150 -2.81 8.13 -17.97
N LEU A 151 -3.45 7.95 -16.82
CA LEU A 151 -4.05 9.04 -16.03
C LEU A 151 -3.05 10.16 -15.67
N PRO A 152 -1.79 9.86 -15.28
CA PRO A 152 -0.79 10.90 -15.01
C PRO A 152 -0.45 11.80 -16.20
N LEU A 153 -0.77 11.41 -17.44
CA LEU A 153 -0.57 12.25 -18.64
C LEU A 153 -1.53 13.46 -18.65
N PHE A 154 -2.73 13.27 -18.09
CA PHE A 154 -3.80 14.27 -18.07
C PHE A 154 -3.86 15.07 -16.77
N LEU A 155 -3.13 14.65 -15.75
CA LEU A 155 -3.07 15.31 -14.45
C LEU A 155 -1.73 16.03 -14.32
N THR A 156 -1.74 17.29 -13.89
CA THR A 156 -0.52 17.99 -13.47
C THR A 156 0.06 17.28 -12.26
N THR A 157 1.04 16.41 -12.50
CA THR A 157 1.75 15.70 -11.45
C THR A 157 2.55 16.73 -10.66
N GLY A 158 2.19 16.91 -9.38
CA GLY A 158 2.89 17.82 -8.49
C GLY A 158 4.34 17.41 -8.25
N LYS A 159 5.11 18.26 -7.58
CA LYS A 159 6.55 18.07 -7.30
C LYS A 159 6.90 16.90 -6.34
N LYS A 160 5.93 16.06 -5.95
CA LYS A 160 6.16 14.96 -5.01
C LYS A 160 6.84 13.80 -5.73
N GLY A 161 7.81 13.17 -5.07
CA GLY A 161 8.48 11.98 -5.60
C GLY A 161 7.50 10.83 -5.78
N LEU A 162 7.75 9.96 -6.76
CA LEU A 162 6.85 8.88 -7.12
C LEU A 162 6.63 7.89 -5.96
N VAL A 163 7.68 7.66 -5.17
CA VAL A 163 7.62 6.82 -3.96
C VAL A 163 6.70 7.43 -2.90
N GLU A 164 6.80 8.74 -2.65
CA GLU A 164 5.94 9.43 -1.68
C GLU A 164 4.47 9.41 -2.12
N LEU A 165 4.22 9.60 -3.42
CA LEU A 165 2.88 9.54 -3.99
C LEU A 165 2.27 8.14 -3.82
N GLY A 166 3.00 7.08 -4.17
CA GLY A 166 2.54 5.70 -4.02
C GLY A 166 2.23 5.33 -2.57
N LEU A 167 3.12 5.66 -1.64
CA LEU A 167 2.91 5.42 -0.21
C LEU A 167 1.74 6.24 0.34
N SER A 168 1.52 7.47 -0.15
CA SER A 168 0.37 8.28 0.24
C SER A 168 -0.96 7.65 -0.21
N ILE A 169 -1.03 7.19 -1.46
CA ILE A 169 -2.23 6.54 -2.01
C ILE A 169 -2.54 5.26 -1.22
N SER A 170 -1.52 4.42 -0.98
CA SER A 170 -1.66 3.20 -0.19
C SER A 170 -2.15 3.50 1.24
N SER A 171 -1.65 4.57 1.86
CA SER A 171 -2.00 4.90 3.24
C SER A 171 -3.47 5.30 3.42
N TYR A 172 -4.15 5.79 2.39
CA TYR A 172 -5.58 6.11 2.46
C TYR A 172 -6.46 4.85 2.54
N THR A 173 -6.02 3.73 1.96
CA THR A 173 -6.83 2.51 1.85
C THR A 173 -6.43 1.43 2.85
N VAL A 174 -5.18 1.41 3.32
CA VAL A 174 -4.67 0.39 4.25
C VAL A 174 -5.32 0.50 5.63
N GLY A 175 -5.64 1.70 6.10
CA GLY A 175 -6.25 1.93 7.43
C GLY A 175 -7.53 1.12 7.71
N PRO A 176 -8.57 1.19 6.86
CA PRO A 176 -9.79 0.41 7.06
C PRO A 176 -9.55 -1.10 6.96
N ILE A 177 -8.67 -1.57 6.06
CA ILE A 177 -8.36 -3.00 5.91
C ILE A 177 -7.75 -3.55 7.21
N ILE A 178 -6.78 -2.84 7.79
CA ILE A 178 -6.19 -3.20 9.09
C ILE A 178 -7.25 -3.16 10.19
N SER A 179 -8.17 -2.20 10.18
CA SER A 179 -9.22 -2.09 11.21
C SER A 179 -10.13 -3.32 11.22
N ILE A 180 -10.55 -3.79 10.05
CA ILE A 180 -11.35 -5.02 9.92
C ILE A 180 -10.55 -6.21 10.43
N PHE A 181 -9.28 -6.34 10.03
CA PHE A 181 -8.41 -7.43 10.47
C PHE A 181 -8.22 -7.44 12.00
N LEU A 182 -7.95 -6.27 12.60
CA LEU A 182 -7.81 -6.13 14.04
C LEU A 182 -9.12 -6.44 14.77
N SER A 183 -10.28 -6.15 14.19
CA SER A 183 -11.58 -6.54 14.76
C SER A 183 -11.78 -8.06 14.85
N GLY A 184 -11.13 -8.81 13.98
CA GLY A 184 -11.10 -10.27 14.00
C GLY A 184 -10.21 -10.85 15.10
N ARG A 185 -9.18 -10.12 15.52
CA ARG A 185 -8.10 -10.65 16.36
C ARG A 185 -8.06 -10.09 17.79
N ILE A 186 -8.49 -8.84 17.98
CA ILE A 186 -8.42 -8.11 19.25
C ILE A 186 -9.82 -7.97 19.84
N GLN A 187 -9.98 -8.46 21.08
CA GLN A 187 -11.28 -8.50 21.77
C GLN A 187 -11.92 -7.10 21.92
N SER A 188 -11.12 -6.07 22.19
CA SER A 188 -11.61 -4.68 22.32
C SER A 188 -12.25 -4.15 21.04
N PHE A 189 -11.94 -4.71 19.87
CA PHE A 189 -12.46 -4.30 18.57
C PHE A 189 -13.55 -5.25 18.02
N TYR A 190 -13.89 -6.30 18.77
CA TYR A 190 -14.89 -7.31 18.38
C TYR A 190 -16.28 -6.71 18.10
N TYR A 191 -16.57 -5.53 18.64
CA TYR A 191 -17.83 -4.81 18.40
C TYR A 191 -18.08 -4.55 16.91
N MET A 192 -17.05 -4.45 16.07
CA MET A 192 -17.24 -4.26 14.62
C MET A 192 -17.92 -5.46 13.96
N GLN A 193 -17.76 -6.67 14.51
CA GLN A 193 -18.43 -7.87 14.01
C GLN A 193 -19.93 -7.89 14.32
N LYS A 194 -20.41 -7.05 15.25
CA LYS A 194 -21.83 -6.92 15.60
C LYS A 194 -22.58 -5.93 14.72
N LEU A 195 -21.87 -5.18 13.88
CA LEU A 195 -22.48 -4.26 12.93
C LEU A 195 -23.21 -5.04 11.85
N LYS A 196 -24.39 -4.56 11.46
CA LYS A 196 -25.02 -5.03 10.21
C LYS A 196 -24.14 -4.65 9.03
N ASP A 197 -24.15 -5.47 7.99
CA ASP A 197 -23.33 -5.30 6.78
C ASP A 197 -23.42 -3.90 6.17
N SER A 198 -24.61 -3.29 6.17
CA SER A 198 -24.82 -1.91 5.68
C SER A 198 -24.09 -0.85 6.49
N PHE A 199 -23.99 -1.00 7.82
CA PHE A 199 -23.25 -0.08 8.67
C PHE A 199 -21.75 -0.33 8.59
N ALA A 200 -21.33 -1.60 8.49
CA ALA A 200 -19.93 -1.95 8.30
C ALA A 200 -19.39 -1.38 6.97
N SER A 201 -20.12 -1.56 5.87
CA SER A 201 -19.72 -1.04 4.56
C SER A 201 -19.66 0.50 4.53
N LEU A 202 -20.56 1.18 5.25
CA LEU A 202 -20.51 2.64 5.41
C LEU A 202 -19.24 3.09 6.14
N ALA A 203 -18.89 2.46 7.27
CA ALA A 203 -17.66 2.80 8.01
C ALA A 203 -16.41 2.58 7.16
N ILE A 204 -16.33 1.43 6.48
CA ILE A 204 -15.20 1.07 5.63
C ILE A 204 -15.10 2.01 4.42
N GLY A 205 -16.21 2.33 3.77
CA GLY A 205 -16.25 3.19 2.58
C GLY A 205 -15.96 4.67 2.87
N LEU A 206 -16.40 5.20 4.02
CA LEU A 206 -16.13 6.58 4.41
C LEU A 206 -14.70 6.82 4.89
N THR A 207 -14.04 5.79 5.44
CA THR A 207 -12.71 5.93 6.04
C THR A 207 -11.65 6.46 5.05
N PRO A 208 -11.49 5.92 3.82
CA PRO A 208 -10.54 6.45 2.85
C PRO A 208 -10.80 7.91 2.48
N ILE A 209 -12.07 8.29 2.35
CA ILE A 209 -12.47 9.66 2.00
C ILE A 209 -12.08 10.63 3.12
N LEU A 210 -12.39 10.28 4.37
CA LEU A 210 -12.03 11.10 5.54
C LEU A 210 -10.52 11.19 5.73
N THR A 211 -9.79 10.08 5.51
CA THR A 211 -8.32 10.06 5.57
C THR A 211 -7.71 10.93 4.48
N LEU A 212 -8.31 10.95 3.28
CA LEU A 212 -7.89 11.83 2.18
C LEU A 212 -8.13 13.31 2.50
N ILE A 213 -9.32 13.66 3.00
CA ILE A 213 -9.65 15.03 3.41
C ILE A 213 -8.67 15.49 4.50
N PHE A 214 -8.45 14.66 5.51
CA PHE A 214 -7.48 14.93 6.58
C PHE A 214 -6.06 15.13 6.03
N GLY A 215 -5.60 14.24 5.15
CA GLY A 215 -4.26 14.33 4.55
C GLY A 215 -4.06 15.59 3.72
N LYS A 216 -5.07 16.00 2.93
CA LYS A 216 -5.02 17.25 2.16
C LYS A 216 -5.10 18.50 3.04
N TRP A 217 -5.92 18.47 4.08
CA TRP A 217 -6.13 19.62 4.96
C TRP A 217 -4.92 19.87 5.88
N THR A 218 -4.34 18.81 6.44
CA THR A 218 -3.21 18.92 7.37
C THR A 218 -1.84 18.91 6.69
N GLY A 219 -1.75 18.48 5.43
CA GLY A 219 -0.47 18.23 4.77
C GLY A 219 0.35 17.11 5.43
N SER A 220 -0.30 16.21 6.18
CA SER A 220 0.36 15.15 6.94
C SER A 220 1.12 14.17 6.04
N SER A 221 2.24 13.67 6.54
CA SER A 221 2.99 12.59 5.90
C SER A 221 2.19 11.29 5.87
N PHE A 222 2.46 10.44 4.87
CA PHE A 222 1.77 9.15 4.69
C PHE A 222 1.82 8.25 5.93
N THR A 223 2.88 8.37 6.74
CA THR A 223 3.09 7.64 7.99
C THR A 223 2.01 7.88 9.04
N LEU A 224 1.41 9.08 9.07
CA LEU A 224 0.31 9.43 9.99
C LEU A 224 -1.07 9.07 9.42
N LEU A 225 -1.19 8.91 8.10
CA LEU A 225 -2.46 8.63 7.45
C LEU A 225 -2.95 7.21 7.80
N VAL A 226 -2.06 6.24 7.93
CA VAL A 226 -2.42 4.86 8.32
C VAL A 226 -3.02 4.79 9.73
N PRO A 227 -2.35 5.24 10.80
CA PRO A 227 -2.93 5.21 12.15
C PRO A 227 -4.20 6.06 12.26
N PHE A 228 -4.27 7.19 11.54
CA PHE A 228 -5.49 7.99 11.46
C PHE A 228 -6.64 7.21 10.79
N GLY A 229 -6.37 6.54 9.67
CA GLY A 229 -7.34 5.70 8.97
C GLY A 229 -7.84 4.54 9.84
N ILE A 230 -6.96 3.94 10.66
CA ILE A 230 -7.36 2.91 11.62
C ILE A 230 -8.28 3.50 12.69
N GLY A 231 -7.85 4.58 13.33
CA GLY A 231 -8.63 5.23 14.38
C GLY A 231 -10.00 5.69 13.89
N THR A 232 -10.07 6.31 12.71
CA THR A 232 -11.34 6.76 12.12
C THR A 232 -12.28 5.61 11.81
N CYS A 233 -11.79 4.51 11.23
CA CYS A 233 -12.63 3.34 10.94
C CYS A 233 -13.20 2.71 12.23
N LEU A 234 -12.36 2.52 13.24
CA LEU A 234 -12.77 1.96 14.53
C LEU A 234 -13.80 2.86 15.24
N LEU A 235 -13.58 4.18 15.24
CA LEU A 235 -14.50 5.15 15.86
C LEU A 235 -15.83 5.25 15.12
N LEU A 236 -15.82 5.24 13.79
CA LEU A 236 -17.04 5.17 12.99
C LEU A 236 -17.80 3.88 13.28
N GLY A 237 -17.11 2.74 13.32
CA GLY A 237 -17.72 1.46 13.68
C GLY A 237 -18.39 1.48 15.06
N PHE A 238 -17.74 2.10 16.06
CA PHE A 238 -18.29 2.22 17.40
C PHE A 238 -19.55 3.11 17.42
N SER A 239 -19.48 4.25 16.73
CA SER A 239 -20.58 5.23 16.65
C SER A 239 -21.79 4.64 15.94
N LEU A 240 -21.57 3.92 14.83
CA LEU A 240 -22.63 3.24 14.08
C LEU A 240 -23.26 2.11 14.88
N LEU A 241 -22.50 1.40 15.72
CA LEU A 241 -23.06 0.36 16.58
C LEU A 241 -24.02 0.94 17.61
N GLN A 242 -23.69 2.10 18.19
CA GLN A 242 -24.60 2.80 19.11
C GLN A 242 -25.90 3.21 18.41
N ILE A 243 -25.81 3.73 17.18
CA ILE A 243 -26.98 4.09 16.37
C ILE A 243 -27.82 2.84 16.06
N GLN A 244 -27.17 1.75 15.63
CA GLN A 244 -27.83 0.48 15.36
C GLN A 244 -28.59 -0.05 16.58
N ASN A 245 -27.98 0.01 17.77
CA ASN A 245 -28.61 -0.43 19.01
C ASN A 245 -29.83 0.43 19.37
N ARG A 246 -29.75 1.76 19.17
CA ARG A 246 -30.90 2.66 19.39
C ARG A 246 -32.06 2.37 18.43
N LEU A 247 -31.76 2.09 17.16
CA LEU A 247 -32.78 1.76 16.15
C LEU A 247 -33.43 0.39 16.38
N THR A 248 -32.72 -0.54 17.01
CA THR A 248 -33.26 -1.87 17.33
C THR A 248 -34.03 -1.88 18.64
N SER A 249 -33.70 -1.04 19.62
CA SER A 249 -34.48 -0.90 20.86
C SER A 249 -35.82 -0.19 20.69
N GLN A 250 -36.04 0.50 19.57
CA GLN A 250 -37.31 1.19 19.26
C GLN A 250 -38.30 0.33 18.47
N LYS A 251 -37.92 -0.90 18.10
CA LYS A 251 -38.79 -1.89 17.44
C LYS A 251 -39.22 -2.94 18.45
#